data_AF-A0A1E5L0Y8-F1
#
_entry.id   AF-A0A1E5L0Y8-F1
#
_cell.length_a   1.000
_cell.length_b   1.000
_cell.length_c   1.000
_cell.angle_alpha   90.00
_cell.angle_beta   90.00
_cell.angle_gamma   90.00
#
_symmetry.space_group_name_H-M   'P 1'
#
loop_
_entity.id
_entity.type
_entity.pdbx_description
1 polymer ?
#
loop_
_entity_poly.entity_id
_entity_poly.type
_entity_poly.pdbx_seq_one_letter_code
_entity_poly.pdbx_strand_id
1 'polypeptide(L)'
;MSAPYYEVQSYTPYYSVQNIAGRYPIMMDVFLCEAEGNLLKETDESKNIAWRSVEDISKLLNQPNKFYAMHFGAIKKIITELL
;
A
#
# COMPACT_ATOMS: atom_id res chain seq x y z
N MET A 1 -8.18 -24.91 11.42
CA MET A 1 -8.68 -25.55 12.67
C MET A 1 -8.74 -24.48 13.73
N SER A 2 -9.94 -24.11 14.17
CA SER A 2 -10.15 -23.20 15.31
C SER A 2 -10.15 -24.02 16.60
N ALA A 3 -9.29 -23.68 17.56
CA ALA A 3 -9.49 -24.13 18.93
C ALA A 3 -10.52 -23.21 19.60
N PRO A 4 -11.23 -23.64 20.66
CA PRO A 4 -12.44 -22.98 21.17
C PRO A 4 -12.28 -21.55 21.74
N TYR A 5 -11.11 -20.91 21.59
CA TYR A 5 -10.81 -19.57 22.11
C TYR A 5 -10.02 -18.67 21.14
N TYR A 6 -9.82 -19.06 19.87
CA TYR A 6 -9.23 -18.15 18.89
C TYR A 6 -9.71 -18.42 17.45
N GLU A 7 -9.86 -17.34 16.70
CA GLU A 7 -10.17 -17.35 15.28
C GLU A 7 -8.86 -17.25 14.48
N VAL A 8 -8.74 -18.05 13.42
CA VAL A 8 -7.57 -18.05 12.53
C VAL A 8 -8.00 -17.59 11.16
N GLN A 9 -7.40 -16.50 10.70
CA GLN A 9 -7.56 -16.03 9.32
C GLN A 9 -6.23 -16.14 8.60
N SER A 10 -6.19 -17.00 7.58
CA SER A 10 -5.10 -16.98 6.60
C SER A 10 -5.38 -15.89 5.57
N TYR A 11 -4.35 -15.17 5.14
CA TYR A 11 -4.43 -14.18 4.08
C TYR A 11 -3.23 -14.29 3.14
N THR A 12 -3.41 -13.81 1.92
CA THR A 12 -2.31 -13.62 0.96
C THR A 12 -2.28 -12.15 0.62
N PRO A 13 -1.24 -11.41 1.03
CA PRO A 13 -1.11 -10.01 0.67
C PRO A 13 -0.87 -9.89 -0.84
N TYR A 14 -1.27 -8.75 -1.40
CA TYR A 14 -0.98 -8.46 -2.80
C TYR A 14 0.51 -8.25 -3.04
N TYR A 15 1.19 -7.64 -2.06
CA TYR A 15 2.63 -7.40 -2.09
C TYR A 15 3.19 -7.41 -0.67
N SER A 16 4.32 -8.10 -0.48
CA SER A 16 5.07 -8.06 0.77
C SER A 16 6.46 -7.50 0.52
N VAL A 17 6.92 -6.63 1.40
CA VAL A 17 8.24 -6.02 1.32
C VAL A 17 8.85 -5.88 2.71
N GLN A 18 10.17 -6.01 2.77
CA GLN A 18 10.92 -5.81 3.99
C GLN A 18 12.06 -4.83 3.75
N ASN A 19 12.19 -3.84 4.62
CA ASN A 19 13.43 -3.10 4.76
C ASN A 19 14.44 -3.97 5.54
N ILE A 20 15.53 -4.35 4.88
CA ILE A 20 16.59 -5.21 5.43
C ILE A 20 17.85 -4.44 5.85
N ALA A 21 17.86 -3.10 5.71
CA ALA A 21 19.01 -2.27 6.02
C ALA A 21 18.63 -0.95 6.72
N GLY A 22 19.55 -0.38 7.51
CA GLY A 22 19.32 0.87 8.24
C GLY A 22 18.92 0.66 9.71
N ARG A 23 18.21 1.63 10.30
CA ARG A 23 17.99 1.70 11.75
C ARG A 23 17.04 0.64 12.30
N TYR A 24 16.00 0.27 11.55
CA TYR A 24 15.00 -0.69 12.02
C TYR A 24 14.53 -1.57 10.85
N PRO A 25 14.48 -2.90 11.05
CA PRO A 25 13.80 -3.79 10.11
C PRO A 25 12.30 -3.52 10.19
N ILE A 26 11.67 -3.31 9.04
CA ILE A 26 10.22 -3.13 8.93
C ILE A 26 9.74 -4.05 7.82
N MET A 27 8.67 -4.80 8.08
CA MET A 27 7.95 -5.58 7.08
C MET A 27 6.59 -4.91 6.83
N MET A 28 6.19 -4.83 5.58
CA MET A 28 4.93 -4.24 5.15
C MET A 28 4.23 -5.19 4.19
N ASP A 29 2.99 -5.52 4.53
CA ASP A 29 2.05 -6.26 3.69
C ASP A 29 1.03 -5.27 3.12
N VAL A 30 0.87 -5.29 1.80
CA VAL A 30 -0.06 -4.42 1.07
C VAL A 30 -1.25 -5.23 0.60
N PHE A 31 -2.45 -4.68 0.83
CA PHE A 31 -3.72 -5.23 0.36
C PHE A 31 -4.40 -4.25 -0.56
N LEU A 32 -5.15 -4.77 -1.53
CA LEU A 32 -5.99 -3.96 -2.41
C LEU A 32 -7.38 -3.85 -1.81
N CYS A 33 -7.98 -2.67 -1.94
CA CYS A 33 -9.38 -2.45 -1.61
C CYS A 33 -10.04 -1.59 -2.67
N GLU A 34 -11.31 -1.86 -2.92
CA GLU A 34 -12.20 -0.95 -3.63
C GLU A 34 -12.99 -0.19 -2.58
N ALA A 35 -13.09 1.12 -2.74
CA ALA A 35 -13.78 1.99 -1.81
C ALA A 35 -14.59 3.05 -2.55
N GLU A 36 -15.78 3.32 -2.04
CA GLU A 36 -16.68 4.36 -2.52
C GLU A 36 -17.12 5.27 -1.37
N GLY A 37 -17.60 6.47 -1.69
CA GLY A 37 -18.13 7.42 -0.73
C GLY A 37 -17.46 8.79 -0.75
N ASN A 38 -17.64 9.55 0.34
CA ASN A 38 -17.14 10.91 0.45
C ASN A 38 -15.65 10.93 0.80
N LEU A 39 -14.83 11.37 -0.15
CA LEU A 39 -13.39 11.50 0.05
C LEU A 39 -13.06 12.58 1.08
N LEU A 40 -12.46 12.19 2.20
CA LEU A 40 -11.90 13.11 3.17
C LEU A 40 -10.68 13.83 2.57
N LYS A 41 -10.45 15.09 2.95
CA LYS A 41 -9.29 15.87 2.48
C LYS A 41 -8.04 15.65 3.35
N GLU A 42 -8.25 15.35 4.62
CA GLU A 42 -7.21 15.14 5.62
C GLU A 42 -7.73 14.36 6.84
N THR A 43 -6.80 13.83 7.62
CA THR A 43 -6.97 13.29 8.98
C THR A 43 -5.87 13.87 9.89
N ASP A 44 -5.74 13.33 11.10
CA ASP A 44 -4.64 13.67 12.01
C ASP A 44 -3.30 13.11 11.51
N GLU A 45 -3.32 11.99 10.78
CA GLU A 45 -2.15 11.27 10.25
C GLU A 45 -1.83 11.62 8.79
N SER A 46 -2.83 12.03 8.00
CA SER A 46 -2.69 12.17 6.54
C SER A 46 -3.21 13.51 6.05
N LYS A 47 -2.47 14.16 5.14
CA LYS A 47 -2.85 15.42 4.48
C LYS A 47 -2.94 15.24 2.97
N ASN A 48 -3.70 16.11 2.31
CA ASN A 48 -3.85 16.14 0.84
C ASN A 48 -4.35 14.81 0.23
N ILE A 49 -5.32 14.18 0.90
CA ILE A 49 -5.90 12.92 0.45
C ILE A 49 -6.67 13.17 -0.85
N ALA A 50 -6.39 12.36 -1.88
CA ALA A 50 -7.00 12.51 -3.18
C ALA A 50 -6.95 11.23 -4.01
N TRP A 51 -7.98 11.03 -4.82
CA TRP A 51 -7.92 10.12 -5.96
C TRP A 51 -6.98 10.69 -7.04
N ARG A 52 -6.24 9.80 -7.70
CA ARG A 52 -5.28 10.13 -8.77
C ARG A 52 -5.45 9.13 -9.89
N SER A 53 -5.28 9.58 -11.12
CA SER A 53 -5.30 8.67 -12.26
C SER A 53 -4.03 7.82 -12.29
N VAL A 54 -4.09 6.70 -13.00
CA VAL A 54 -2.95 5.79 -13.20
C VAL A 54 -1.80 6.52 -13.90
N GLU A 55 -2.11 7.39 -14.87
CA GLU A 55 -1.12 8.17 -15.62
C GLU A 55 -0.38 9.14 -14.70
N ASP A 56 -1.08 9.79 -13.77
CA ASP A 56 -0.47 10.70 -12.80
C ASP A 56 0.44 9.96 -11.85
N ILE A 57 -0.01 8.82 -11.30
CA ILE A 57 0.83 7.98 -10.42
C ILE A 57 2.04 7.45 -11.18
N SER A 58 1.89 7.02 -12.44
CA SER A 58 2.99 6.55 -13.28
C SER A 58 4.07 7.61 -13.47
N LYS A 59 3.69 8.87 -13.68
CA LYS A 59 4.64 10.00 -13.76
C LYS A 59 5.35 10.23 -12.42
N LEU A 60 4.64 10.10 -11.30
CA LEU A 60 5.21 10.28 -9.96
C LEU A 60 6.18 9.16 -9.60
N LEU A 61 6.02 7.94 -10.10
CA LEU A 61 6.95 6.83 -9.83
C LEU A 61 8.37 7.11 -10.38
N ASN A 62 8.50 7.99 -11.36
CA ASN A 62 9.81 8.45 -11.85
C ASN A 62 10.50 9.44 -10.88
N GLN A 63 9.84 9.81 -9.78
CA GLN A 63 10.35 10.73 -8.75
C GLN A 63 10.49 9.98 -7.41
N PRO A 64 11.67 9.42 -7.10
CA PRO A 64 11.85 8.50 -5.96
C PRO A 64 11.46 9.10 -4.60
N ASN A 65 11.52 10.42 -4.44
CA ASN A 65 11.21 11.12 -3.20
C ASN A 65 9.72 11.42 -2.99
N LYS A 66 8.84 11.04 -3.94
CA LYS A 66 7.39 11.27 -3.85
C LYS A 66 6.65 10.15 -3.13
N PHE A 67 7.25 8.99 -3.00
CA PHE A 67 6.69 7.87 -2.25
C PHE A 67 7.67 7.40 -1.19
N TYR A 68 7.12 6.85 -0.12
CA TYR A 68 7.92 6.06 0.80
C TYR A 68 8.41 4.79 0.10
N ALA A 69 9.71 4.50 0.21
CA ALA A 69 10.42 3.48 -0.58
C ALA A 69 9.72 2.12 -0.61
N MET A 70 9.12 1.71 0.51
CA MET A 70 8.45 0.41 0.62
C MET A 70 7.18 0.29 -0.25
N HIS A 71 6.57 1.39 -0.70
CA HIS A 71 5.38 1.35 -1.56
C HIS A 71 5.68 1.17 -3.06
N PHE A 72 6.90 1.46 -3.51
CA PHE A 72 7.23 1.48 -4.94
C PHE A 72 6.93 0.17 -5.66
N GLY A 73 7.34 -0.95 -5.06
CA GLY A 73 7.13 -2.27 -5.65
C GLY A 73 5.65 -2.61 -5.83
N ALA A 74 4.84 -2.34 -4.81
CA ALA A 74 3.40 -2.58 -4.85
C ALA A 74 2.71 -1.72 -5.91
N ILE A 75 2.98 -0.42 -5.95
CA ILE A 75 2.36 0.50 -6.92
C ILE A 75 2.77 0.12 -8.36
N LYS A 76 4.05 -0.19 -8.59
CA LYS A 76 4.53 -0.62 -9.90
C LYS A 76 3.80 -1.88 -10.37
N LYS A 77 3.66 -2.88 -9.49
CA LYS A 77 2.95 -4.13 -9.78
C LYS A 77 1.49 -3.88 -10.15
N ILE A 78 0.79 -2.98 -9.46
CA ILE A 78 -0.60 -2.60 -9.78
C ILE A 78 -0.68 -2.08 -11.22
N ILE A 79 0.19 -1.13 -11.58
CA ILE A 79 0.15 -0.47 -12.87
C ILE A 79 0.54 -1.40 -14.03
N THR A 80 1.41 -2.39 -13.80
CA THR A 80 1.89 -3.26 -14.88
C THR A 80 1.11 -4.56 -15.04
N GLU A 81 0.43 -5.03 -13.98
CA GLU A 81 -0.16 -6.37 -13.97
C GLU A 81 -1.66 -6.39 -13.68
N LEU A 82 -2.22 -5.32 -13.11
CA LEU A 82 -3.65 -5.28 -12.74
C LEU A 82 -4.48 -4.36 -13.64
N LEU A 83 -3.88 -3.30 -14.18
CA LEU A 83 -4.50 -2.28 -15.03
C LEU A 83 -3.91 -2.31 -16.43
#